data_AF-A0A851P7V8-F1
#
_entry.id   AF-A0A851P7V8-F1
#
_cell.length_a   1.000
_cell.length_b   1.000
_cell.length_c   1.000
_cell.angle_alpha   90.00
_cell.angle_beta   90.00
_cell.angle_gamma   90.00
#
_symmetry.space_group_name_H-M   'P 1'
#
loop_
_entity.id
_entity.type
_entity.pdbx_description
1 polymer ?
#
loop_
_entity_poly.entity_id
_entity_poly.type
_entity_poly.pdbx_seq_one_letter_code
_entity_poly.pdbx_strand_id
1 'polypeptide(L)'
;LQATMFRCSARCCEDSAASMQQVQRCIERCHAPLAQAQAIVTGELERFQDRLSRCTLHCSDRAKDALEAGGGEARARSQLDACVAACGDEHLRLLPGMVKRMRDGLGALQ
;
A
#
# COMPACT_ATOMS: atom_id res chain seq x y z
N LEU A 1 2.89 8.33 17.25
CA LEU A 1 4.14 7.77 16.69
C LEU A 1 5.19 8.83 16.43
N GLN A 2 4.98 9.81 15.53
CA GLN A 2 6.00 10.83 15.20
C GLN A 2 6.49 11.65 16.41
N ALA A 3 5.59 12.18 17.24
CA ALA A 3 5.98 12.92 18.45
C ALA A 3 6.77 12.05 19.45
N THR A 4 6.44 10.77 19.58
CA THR A 4 7.17 9.81 20.42
C THR A 4 8.57 9.55 19.88
N MET A 5 8.69 9.37 18.56
CA MET A 5 9.96 9.20 17.87
C MET A 5 10.87 10.42 18.12
N PHE A 6 10.38 11.64 17.90
CA PHE A 6 11.20 12.84 18.11
C PHE A 6 11.63 13.03 19.57
N ARG A 7 10.74 12.76 20.54
CA ARG A 7 11.12 12.79 21.97
C ARG A 7 12.15 11.71 22.32
N CYS A 8 12.06 10.53 21.71
CA CYS A 8 13.05 9.46 21.87
C CYS A 8 14.41 9.90 21.33
N SER A 9 14.46 10.44 20.11
CA SER A 9 15.68 10.94 19.49
C SER A 9 16.31 12.09 20.29
N ALA A 10 15.50 13.00 20.84
CA ALA A 10 16.01 14.07 21.71
C ALA A 10 16.73 13.52 22.95
N ARG A 11 16.14 12.53 23.63
CA ARG A 11 16.79 11.85 24.77
C ARG A 11 18.08 11.14 24.39
N CYS A 12 18.17 10.58 23.18
CA CYS A 12 19.42 10.01 22.68
C CYS A 12 20.52 11.07 22.56
N CYS A 13 20.17 12.30 22.15
CA CYS A 13 21.11 13.40 21.98
C CYS A 13 21.53 14.05 23.31
N GLU A 14 20.72 13.91 24.37
CA GLU A 14 21.02 14.43 25.71
C GLU A 14 22.03 13.56 26.48
N ASP A 15 22.31 12.34 26.02
CA ASP A 15 23.31 11.45 26.61
C ASP A 15 24.74 11.92 26.29
N SER A 16 25.30 12.72 27.19
CA SER A 16 26.66 13.26 27.08
C SER A 16 27.77 12.23 27.31
N ALA A 17 27.44 11.04 27.84
CA ALA A 17 28.39 9.95 28.02
C ALA A 17 28.48 9.03 26.78
N ALA A 18 27.49 9.10 25.89
CA ALA A 18 27.46 8.33 24.66
C ALA A 18 28.37 8.94 23.58
N SER A 19 29.10 8.07 22.89
CA SER A 19 29.78 8.44 21.64
C SER A 19 28.76 8.76 20.54
N MET A 20 29.17 9.55 19.54
CA MET A 20 28.32 9.88 18.39
C MET A 20 27.71 8.64 17.69
N GLN A 21 28.47 7.54 17.58
CA GLN A 21 27.98 6.30 16.98
C GLN A 21 26.88 5.64 17.83
N GLN A 22 26.96 5.73 19.16
CA GLN A 22 25.92 5.22 20.06
C GLN A 22 24.65 6.06 19.93
N VAL A 23 24.78 7.39 19.87
CA VAL A 23 23.65 8.31 19.64
C VAL A 23 22.95 7.99 18.32
N GLN A 24 23.70 7.81 17.23
CA GLN A 24 23.12 7.50 15.92
C GLN A 24 22.32 6.19 15.93
N ARG A 25 22.87 5.12 16.52
CA ARG A 25 22.15 3.84 16.68
C ARG A 25 20.89 3.97 17.53
N CYS A 26 20.92 4.82 18.56
CA CYS A 26 19.76 5.12 19.39
C CYS A 26 18.65 5.81 18.57
N ILE A 27 19.01 6.82 17.77
CA ILE A 27 18.09 7.53 16.88
C ILE A 27 17.48 6.57 15.84
N GLU A 28 18.29 5.72 15.21
CA GLU A 28 17.80 4.72 14.25
C GLU A 28 16.74 3.80 14.88
N ARG A 29 16.97 3.35 16.13
CA ARG A 29 15.98 2.57 16.89
C ARG A 29 14.71 3.37 17.19
N CYS A 30 14.81 4.66 17.52
CA CYS A 30 13.65 5.51 17.74
C CYS A 30 12.80 5.69 16.46
N HIS A 31 13.43 5.69 15.29
CA HIS A 31 12.77 5.88 13.99
C HIS A 31 12.15 4.58 13.45
N ALA A 32 12.70 3.42 13.83
CA ALA A 32 12.31 2.11 13.28
C ALA A 32 10.79 1.82 13.36
N PRO A 33 10.08 2.03 14.48
CA PRO A 33 8.64 1.75 14.54
C PRO A 33 7.81 2.61 13.59
N LEU A 34 8.18 3.89 13.42
CA LEU A 34 7.50 4.79 12.49
C LEU A 34 7.74 4.36 11.04
N ALA A 35 8.98 4.02 10.70
CA ALA A 35 9.34 3.54 9.36
C ALA A 35 8.62 2.23 9.02
N GLN A 36 8.54 1.29 9.97
CA GLN A 36 7.79 0.05 9.81
C GLN A 36 6.29 0.29 9.62
N ALA A 37 5.69 1.18 10.43
CA ALA A 37 4.28 1.54 10.29
C ALA A 37 3.99 2.12 8.89
N GLN A 38 4.87 3.00 8.40
CA GLN A 38 4.75 3.57 7.06
C GLN A 38 4.88 2.50 5.98
N ALA A 39 5.85 1.59 6.10
CA ALA A 39 6.03 0.49 5.15
C ALA A 39 4.82 -0.46 5.08
N ILE A 40 4.16 -0.75 6.22
CA ILE A 40 2.95 -1.58 6.26
C ILE A 40 1.82 -0.92 5.48
N VAL A 41 1.54 0.36 5.75
CA VAL A 41 0.43 1.08 5.11
C VAL A 41 0.70 1.23 3.62
N THR A 42 1.89 1.70 3.25
CA THR A 42 2.28 1.88 1.84
C THR A 42 2.25 0.56 1.08
N GLY A 43 2.82 -0.51 1.65
CA GLY A 43 2.86 -1.82 0.98
C GLY A 43 1.49 -2.43 0.77
N GLU A 44 0.55 -2.28 1.71
CA GLU A 44 -0.82 -2.77 1.52
C GLU A 44 -1.59 -1.95 0.46
N LEU A 45 -1.38 -0.63 0.41
CA LEU A 45 -1.97 0.23 -0.64
C LEU A 45 -1.39 -0.07 -2.02
N GLU A 46 -0.07 -0.22 -2.14
CA GLU A 46 0.60 -0.56 -3.39
C GLU A 46 0.11 -1.89 -3.94
N ARG A 47 0.03 -2.93 -3.11
CA ARG A 47 -0.52 -4.24 -3.51
C ARG A 47 -1.95 -4.14 -4.02
N PHE A 48 -2.78 -3.32 -3.37
CA PHE A 48 -4.15 -3.10 -3.80
C PHE A 48 -4.23 -2.37 -5.15
N GLN A 49 -3.47 -1.30 -5.31
CA GLN A 49 -3.40 -0.50 -6.55
C GLN A 49 -2.86 -1.31 -7.74
N ASP A 50 -1.85 -2.13 -7.50
CA ASP A 50 -1.22 -3.00 -8.49
C ASP A 50 -2.20 -4.07 -8.99
N ARG A 51 -2.97 -4.69 -8.08
CA ARG A 51 -4.05 -5.61 -8.48
C ARG A 51 -5.15 -4.92 -9.28
N LEU A 52 -5.58 -3.72 -8.86
CA LEU A 52 -6.62 -2.97 -9.57
C LEU A 52 -6.15 -2.58 -10.97
N SER A 53 -4.92 -2.09 -11.09
CA SER A 53 -4.31 -1.70 -12.37
C SER A 53 -4.23 -2.89 -13.33
N ARG A 54 -3.78 -4.06 -12.85
CA ARG A 54 -3.76 -5.29 -13.65
C ARG A 54 -5.17 -5.75 -14.08
N CYS A 55 -6.17 -5.59 -13.21
CA CYS A 55 -7.55 -5.93 -13.53
C CYS A 55 -8.08 -5.08 -14.69
N THR A 56 -7.86 -3.75 -14.63
CA THR A 56 -8.23 -2.81 -15.69
C THR A 56 -7.49 -3.09 -17.00
N LEU A 57 -6.19 -3.43 -16.91
CA LEU A 57 -5.41 -3.81 -18.09
C LEU A 57 -5.97 -5.06 -18.76
N HIS A 58 -6.28 -6.10 -17.98
CA HIS A 58 -6.91 -7.32 -18.47
C HIS A 58 -8.28 -7.04 -19.13
N CYS A 59 -9.08 -6.12 -18.59
CA CYS A 59 -10.32 -5.70 -19.23
C CYS A 59 -10.07 -5.00 -20.58
N SER A 60 -9.02 -4.18 -20.66
CA SER A 60 -8.63 -3.50 -21.89
C SER A 60 -8.17 -4.49 -22.96
N ASP A 61 -7.40 -5.50 -22.57
CA ASP A 61 -6.93 -6.54 -23.49
C ASP A 61 -8.11 -7.38 -24.00
N ARG A 62 -9.03 -7.79 -23.13
CA ARG A 62 -10.27 -8.48 -23.55
C ARG A 62 -11.11 -7.68 -24.53
N ALA A 63 -11.19 -6.36 -24.35
CA ALA A 63 -11.93 -5.50 -25.26
C ALA A 63 -11.24 -5.43 -26.65
N LYS A 64 -9.90 -5.39 -26.68
CA LYS A 64 -9.12 -5.45 -27.93
C LYS A 64 -9.30 -6.79 -28.64
N ASP A 65 -9.18 -7.91 -27.92
CA ASP A 65 -9.38 -9.24 -28.49
C ASP A 65 -10.78 -9.38 -29.11
N ALA A 66 -11.79 -8.81 -28.46
CA ALA A 66 -13.16 -8.80 -28.98
C ALA A 66 -13.29 -7.98 -30.28
N LEU A 67 -12.55 -6.88 -30.44
CA LEU A 67 -12.50 -6.11 -31.69
C LEU A 67 -11.80 -6.91 -32.80
N GLU A 68 -10.64 -7.49 -32.49
CA GLU A 68 -9.84 -8.27 -33.45
C GLU A 68 -10.58 -9.51 -33.95
N ALA A 69 -11.41 -10.12 -33.11
CA ALA A 69 -12.30 -11.23 -33.48
C ALA A 69 -13.49 -10.81 -34.36
N GLY A 70 -13.53 -9.56 -34.84
CA GLY A 70 -14.62 -9.02 -35.66
C GLY A 70 -15.83 -8.52 -34.85
N GLY A 71 -15.68 -8.35 -33.53
CA GLY A 71 -16.68 -7.70 -32.70
C GLY A 71 -16.77 -6.21 -33.00
N GLY A 72 -17.99 -5.67 -33.08
CA GLY A 72 -18.21 -4.24 -33.29
C GLY A 72 -17.76 -3.39 -32.10
N GLU A 73 -17.37 -2.13 -32.37
CA GLU A 73 -16.84 -1.18 -31.38
C GLU A 73 -17.76 -0.97 -30.17
N ALA A 74 -19.07 -0.82 -30.41
CA ALA A 74 -20.05 -0.68 -29.33
C ALA A 74 -20.10 -1.89 -28.39
N ARG A 75 -19.89 -3.10 -28.94
CA ARG A 75 -19.87 -4.35 -28.16
C ARG A 75 -18.57 -4.48 -27.36
N ALA A 76 -17.44 -4.06 -27.91
CA ALA A 76 -16.17 -4.03 -27.18
C ALA A 76 -16.19 -3.03 -26.02
N ARG A 77 -16.75 -1.83 -26.26
CA ARG A 77 -16.89 -0.78 -25.24
C ARG A 77 -17.80 -1.20 -24.09
N SER A 78 -18.97 -1.78 -24.38
CA SER A 78 -19.86 -2.29 -23.34
C SER A 78 -19.25 -3.43 -22.52
N GLN A 79 -18.45 -4.30 -23.16
CA GLN A 79 -17.69 -5.34 -22.43
C GLN A 79 -16.60 -4.75 -21.53
N LEU A 80 -15.88 -3.73 -22.00
CA LEU A 80 -14.89 -3.01 -21.20
C LEU A 80 -15.53 -2.41 -19.95
N ASP A 81 -16.63 -1.65 -20.13
CA ASP A 81 -17.33 -0.99 -19.03
C ASP A 81 -17.83 -2.00 -17.99
N ALA A 82 -18.44 -3.09 -18.44
CA ALA A 82 -18.91 -4.17 -17.56
C ALA A 82 -17.74 -4.87 -16.83
N CYS A 83 -16.62 -5.10 -17.51
CA CYS A 83 -15.43 -5.71 -16.91
C CYS A 83 -14.80 -4.81 -15.85
N VAL A 84 -14.65 -3.51 -16.13
CA VAL A 84 -14.09 -2.54 -15.18
C VAL A 84 -15.01 -2.36 -13.96
N ALA A 85 -16.32 -2.35 -14.16
CA ALA A 85 -17.28 -2.34 -13.05
C ALA A 85 -17.12 -3.59 -12.16
N ALA A 86 -17.00 -4.78 -12.76
CA ALA A 86 -16.74 -6.01 -12.02
C ALA A 86 -15.39 -6.00 -11.27
N CYS A 87 -14.33 -5.44 -11.89
CA CYS A 87 -13.05 -5.21 -11.21
C CYS A 87 -13.22 -4.34 -9.97
N GLY A 88 -13.98 -3.24 -10.08
CA GLY A 88 -14.29 -2.36 -8.97
C GLY A 88 -14.99 -3.12 -7.83
N ASP A 89 -16.05 -3.85 -8.15
CA ASP A 89 -16.81 -4.65 -7.18
C ASP A 89 -15.96 -5.73 -6.51
N GLU A 90 -15.08 -6.42 -7.25
CA GLU A 90 -14.14 -7.37 -6.67
C GLU A 90 -13.19 -6.68 -5.70
N HIS A 91 -12.62 -5.54 -6.09
CA HIS A 91 -11.64 -4.82 -5.27
C HIS A 91 -12.28 -4.20 -4.03
N LEU A 92 -13.52 -3.71 -4.10
CA LEU A 92 -14.28 -3.28 -2.93
C LEU A 92 -14.41 -4.40 -1.88
N ARG A 93 -14.61 -5.65 -2.30
CA ARG A 93 -14.67 -6.81 -1.39
C ARG A 93 -13.32 -7.13 -0.73
N LEU A 94 -12.20 -6.69 -1.29
CA LEU A 94 -10.87 -6.89 -0.74
C LEU A 94 -10.47 -5.84 0.30
N LEU A 95 -11.12 -4.67 0.29
CA LEU A 95 -10.82 -3.56 1.21
C LEU A 95 -10.86 -3.98 2.68
N PRO A 96 -11.88 -4.71 3.19
CA PRO A 96 -11.89 -5.12 4.60
C PRO A 96 -10.68 -5.97 4.98
N GLY A 97 -10.26 -6.88 4.08
CA GLY A 97 -9.08 -7.72 4.30
C GLY A 97 -7.78 -6.91 4.32
N MET A 98 -7.64 -5.93 3.43
CA MET A 98 -6.52 -5.00 3.42
C MET A 98 -6.45 -4.19 4.71
N VAL A 99 -7.56 -3.56 5.12
CA VAL A 99 -7.63 -2.78 6.37
C VAL A 99 -7.35 -3.64 7.59
N LYS A 100 -7.82 -4.90 7.60
CA LYS A 100 -7.49 -5.85 8.67
C LYS A 100 -5.99 -6.11 8.76
N ARG A 101 -5.31 -6.43 7.65
CA ARG A 101 -3.86 -6.64 7.64
C ARG A 101 -3.08 -5.40 8.08
N MET A 102 -3.48 -4.21 7.63
CA MET A 102 -2.87 -2.95 8.09
C MET A 102 -3.02 -2.79 9.61
N ARG A 103 -4.24 -2.98 10.14
CA ARG A 103 -4.52 -2.87 11.57
C ARG A 103 -3.70 -3.86 12.39
N ASP A 104 -3.68 -5.13 11.98
CA ASP A 104 -2.98 -6.21 12.68
C ASP A 104 -1.45 -5.94 12.66
N GLY A 105 -0.92 -5.51 11.52
CA GLY A 105 0.49 -5.13 11.39
C GLY A 105 0.87 -3.91 12.23
N LEU A 106 0.03 -2.88 12.25
CA LEU A 106 0.25 -1.68 13.07
C LEU A 106 0.11 -1.98 14.56
N GLY A 107 -0.80 -2.87 14.95
CA GLY A 107 -0.98 -3.31 16.34
C GLY A 107 0.23 -4.07 16.89
N ALA A 108 0.98 -4.76 16.03
CA ALA A 108 2.22 -5.44 16.42
C ALA A 108 3.42 -4.50 16.67
N LEU A 109 3.30 -3.20 16.35
CA LEU A 109 4.34 -2.19 16.57
C LEU A 109 4.18 -1.44 17.90
N GLN A 110 3.12 -1.71 18.66
CA GLN A 110 2.81 -1.10 19.95
C GLN A 110 3.35 -1.94 21.10
#